data_AF-A0A519GMX2-F1
#
_entry.id   AF-A0A519GMX2-F1
#
_cell.length_a   1.000
_cell.length_b   1.000
_cell.length_c   1.000
_cell.angle_alpha   90.00
_cell.angle_beta   90.00
_cell.angle_gamma   90.00
#
_symmetry.space_group_name_H-M   'P 1'
#
loop_
_entity.id
_entity.type
_entity.pdbx_description
1 polymer ?
#
loop_
_entity_poly.entity_id
_entity_poly.type
_entity_poly.pdbx_seq_one_letter_code
_entity_poly.pdbx_strand_id
1 'polypeptide(L)'
;MISTDLALALRDAGLAWRPASGDRFQLDEPEFEADVFTVSDMTIEARTYPTGLFLAFNGTTEWALDSVAIEDALWLPREDQLRELLRGMFRSLH
;
A
#
# COMPACT_ATOMS: atom_id res chain seq x y z
N MET A 1 6.62 9.33 6.40
CA MET A 1 5.52 8.38 6.67
C MET A 1 4.87 8.82 7.96
N ILE A 2 3.55 8.76 8.05
CA ILE A 2 2.87 9.05 9.32
C ILE A 2 3.18 7.96 10.36
N SER A 3 3.02 8.26 11.64
CA SER A 3 3.09 7.24 12.69
C SER A 3 1.87 6.31 12.63
N THR A 4 2.00 5.10 13.16
CA THR A 4 0.91 4.13 13.32
C THR A 4 -0.25 4.75 14.14
N ASP A 5 0.04 5.48 15.22
CA ASP A 5 -0.99 6.18 16.01
C ASP A 5 -1.80 7.18 15.17
N LEU A 6 -1.14 7.89 14.26
CA LEU A 6 -1.82 8.85 13.38
C LEU A 6 -2.63 8.12 12.30
N ALA A 7 -2.15 6.99 11.80
CA ALA A 7 -2.90 6.15 10.88
C ALA A 7 -4.18 5.62 11.52
N LEU A 8 -4.10 5.15 12.78
CA LEU A 8 -5.26 4.73 13.57
C LEU A 8 -6.25 5.89 13.73
N ALA A 9 -5.78 7.07 14.14
CA ALA A 9 -6.64 8.24 14.29
C ALA A 9 -7.34 8.63 12.97
N LEU A 10 -6.67 8.51 11.82
CA LEU A 10 -7.27 8.77 10.51
C LEU A 10 -8.34 7.73 10.14
N ARG A 11 -8.07 6.43 10.40
CA ARG A 11 -9.04 5.36 10.21
C ARG A 11 -10.28 5.59 11.07
N ASP A 12 -10.10 5.89 12.35
CA ASP A 12 -11.18 6.13 13.30
C ASP A 12 -11.97 7.40 12.97
N ALA A 13 -11.33 8.39 12.32
CA ALA A 13 -11.99 9.57 11.75
C ALA A 13 -12.78 9.28 10.46
N GLY A 14 -12.76 8.03 9.97
CA GLY A 14 -13.51 7.59 8.79
C GLY A 14 -12.79 7.81 7.45
N LEU A 15 -11.47 7.92 7.44
CA LEU A 15 -10.70 8.00 6.20
C LEU A 15 -10.87 6.72 5.37
N ALA A 16 -11.64 6.80 4.29
CA ALA A 16 -11.79 5.70 3.34
C ALA A 16 -10.58 5.67 2.38
N TRP A 17 -9.76 4.63 2.47
CA TRP A 17 -8.61 4.45 1.59
C TRP A 17 -8.96 3.59 0.36
N ARG A 18 -8.40 3.95 -0.80
CA ARG A 18 -8.49 3.16 -2.04
C ARG A 18 -7.07 2.73 -2.42
N PRO A 19 -6.73 1.43 -2.34
CA PRO A 19 -5.37 0.96 -2.59
C PRO A 19 -4.88 1.32 -3.99
N ALA A 20 -3.63 1.76 -4.08
CA ALA A 20 -2.89 2.03 -5.30
C ALA A 20 -1.43 1.57 -5.16
N SER A 21 -0.77 1.35 -6.30
CA SER A 21 0.64 1.01 -6.35
C SER A 21 1.50 2.06 -5.62
N GLY A 22 2.41 1.59 -4.77
CA GLY A 22 3.24 2.41 -3.88
C GLY A 22 2.62 2.73 -2.53
N ASP A 23 1.35 2.39 -2.29
CA ASP A 23 0.73 2.51 -0.97
C ASP A 23 1.38 1.57 0.04
N ARG A 24 1.43 2.01 1.29
CA ARG A 24 2.00 1.24 2.39
C ARG A 24 0.94 0.94 3.44
N PHE A 25 1.01 -0.24 4.05
CA PHE A 25 0.08 -0.65 5.09
C PHE A 25 0.74 -1.59 6.10
N GLN A 26 0.12 -1.72 7.27
CA GLN A 26 0.37 -2.75 8.26
C GLN A 26 -0.84 -3.66 8.33
N LEU A 27 -0.63 -4.92 8.71
CA LEU A 27 -1.74 -5.82 9.05
C LEU A 27 -2.15 -5.57 10.48
N ASP A 28 -3.46 -5.51 10.75
CA ASP A 28 -4.03 -5.40 12.09
C ASP A 28 -4.02 -6.76 12.81
N GLU A 29 -2.84 -7.40 12.82
CA GLU A 29 -2.59 -8.70 13.42
C GLU A 29 -1.31 -8.63 14.27
N PRO A 30 -1.32 -9.16 15.52
CA PRO A 30 -0.19 -9.08 16.45
C PRO A 30 1.14 -9.63 15.88
N GLU A 31 1.06 -10.63 15.00
CA GLU A 31 2.23 -11.26 14.37
C GLU A 31 2.96 -10.31 13.40
N PHE A 32 2.27 -9.30 12.87
CA PHE A 32 2.74 -8.42 11.81
C PHE A 32 2.79 -6.94 12.21
N GLU A 33 2.60 -6.60 13.50
CA GLU A 33 2.55 -5.21 13.99
C GLU A 33 3.80 -4.38 13.61
N ALA A 34 4.96 -5.01 13.46
CA ALA A 34 6.20 -4.33 13.09
C ALA A 34 6.44 -4.26 11.57
N ASP A 35 5.71 -5.04 10.78
CA ASP A 35 5.95 -5.21 9.35
C ASP A 35 5.17 -4.21 8.52
N VAL A 36 5.86 -3.52 7.61
CA VAL A 36 5.24 -2.60 6.66
C VAL A 36 5.29 -3.17 5.26
N PHE A 37 4.10 -3.42 4.72
CA PHE A 37 3.91 -3.93 3.37
C PHE A 37 3.75 -2.78 2.39
N THR A 38 4.07 -3.03 1.12
CA THR A 38 3.90 -2.06 0.01
C THR A 38 3.08 -2.70 -1.10
N VAL A 39 1.98 -2.07 -1.47
CA VAL A 39 1.19 -2.43 -2.65
C VAL A 39 2.09 -2.22 -3.87
N SER A 40 2.34 -3.28 -4.61
CA SER A 40 3.21 -3.24 -5.79
C SER A 40 2.50 -3.86 -6.98
N ASP A 41 2.63 -3.23 -8.15
CA ASP A 41 2.17 -3.84 -9.39
C ASP A 41 3.06 -5.04 -9.72
N MET A 42 2.44 -6.16 -10.11
CA MET A 42 3.18 -7.27 -10.70
C MET A 42 3.64 -6.86 -12.10
N THR A 43 4.96 -6.78 -12.29
CA THR A 43 5.55 -6.47 -13.60
C THR A 43 6.11 -7.72 -14.24
N ILE A 44 5.66 -8.05 -15.46
CA ILE A 44 6.16 -9.19 -16.24
C ILE A 44 7.18 -8.69 -17.26
N GLU A 45 8.38 -9.26 -17.26
CA GLU A 45 9.48 -8.89 -18.14
C GLU A 45 10.00 -10.12 -18.91
N ALA A 46 10.17 -10.01 -20.23
CA ALA A 46 10.81 -11.07 -21.02
C ALA A 46 12.35 -10.94 -20.94
N ARG A 47 13.01 -11.96 -20.38
CA ARG A 47 14.47 -12.00 -20.21
C ARG A 47 15.08 -13.10 -21.09
N THR A 48 16.09 -12.72 -21.87
CA THR A 48 16.83 -13.66 -22.72
C THR A 48 18.08 -14.12 -21.99
N TYR A 49 18.26 -15.44 -21.92
CA TYR A 49 19.45 -16.10 -21.40
C TYR A 49 20.07 -16.97 -22.51
N PRO A 50 21.35 -17.36 -22.40
CA PRO A 50 21.95 -18.31 -23.32
C PRO A 50 21.19 -19.64 -23.44
N THR A 51 20.41 -19.99 -22.42
CA THR A 51 19.57 -21.19 -22.34
C THR A 51 18.15 -21.02 -22.89
N GLY A 52 17.68 -19.80 -23.18
CA GLY A 52 16.33 -19.55 -23.71
C GLY A 52 15.71 -18.20 -23.30
N LEU A 53 14.45 -18.00 -23.70
CA LEU A 53 13.64 -16.83 -23.36
C LEU A 53 12.69 -17.17 -22.20
N PHE A 54 12.73 -16.38 -21.14
CA PHE A 54 11.95 -16.60 -19.93
C PHE A 54 11.15 -15.37 -19.57
N LEU A 55 9.98 -15.55 -18.94
CA LEU A 55 9.23 -14.45 -18.34
C LEU A 55 9.63 -14.34 -16.87
N ALA A 56 10.18 -13.20 -16.49
CA ALA A 56 10.48 -12.84 -15.12
C ALA A 56 9.30 -12.04 -14.55
N PHE A 57 8.81 -12.48 -13.40
CA PHE A 57 7.78 -11.81 -12.64
C PHE A 57 8.48 -11.01 -11.53
N ASN A 58 8.42 -9.68 -11.62
CA ASN A 58 8.96 -8.78 -10.61
C ASN A 58 7.80 -8.31 -9.73
N GLY A 59 7.86 -8.70 -8.45
CA GLY A 59 6.76 -8.62 -7.50
C GLY A 59 6.91 -9.84 -6.60
N THR A 60 7.42 -9.63 -5.38
CA THR A 60 7.80 -10.71 -4.46
C THR A 60 6.62 -11.65 -4.20
N THR A 61 6.79 -12.94 -4.54
CA THR A 61 5.95 -14.04 -4.04
C THR A 61 6.35 -14.49 -2.63
N GLU A 62 7.31 -13.82 -1.98
CA GLU A 62 7.94 -14.32 -0.74
C GLU A 62 7.08 -14.17 0.53
N TRP A 63 5.93 -13.49 0.46
CA TRP A 63 5.00 -13.32 1.58
C TRP A 63 3.55 -13.26 1.10
N ALA A 64 3.16 -14.14 0.18
CA ALA A 64 1.78 -14.20 -0.27
C ALA A 64 0.88 -14.72 0.87
N LEU A 65 0.39 -13.83 1.73
CA LEU A 65 -0.96 -14.03 2.25
C LEU A 65 -1.86 -14.20 1.02
N ASP A 66 -2.54 -15.34 0.90
CA ASP A 66 -3.38 -15.65 -0.26
C ASP A 66 -4.38 -14.52 -0.54
N SER A 67 -4.83 -13.83 0.52
CA SER A 67 -5.60 -12.59 0.47
C SER A 67 -5.65 -11.90 1.84
N VAL A 68 -5.78 -10.58 1.87
CA VAL A 68 -6.02 -9.76 3.07
C VAL A 68 -7.29 -8.95 2.84
N ALA A 69 -8.20 -8.88 3.81
CA ALA A 69 -9.37 -8.01 3.71
C ALA A 69 -8.94 -6.55 3.89
N ILE A 70 -9.58 -5.61 3.18
CA ILE A 70 -9.19 -4.19 3.27
C ILE A 70 -9.39 -3.64 4.69
N GLU A 71 -10.39 -4.14 5.40
CA GLU A 71 -10.65 -3.80 6.80
C GLU A 71 -9.52 -4.21 7.76
N ASP A 72 -8.75 -5.24 7.42
CA ASP A 72 -7.61 -5.73 8.22
C ASP A 72 -6.31 -4.98 7.90
N ALA A 73 -6.35 -4.03 6.96
CA ALA A 73 -5.19 -3.22 6.56
C ALA A 73 -5.24 -1.82 7.19
N LEU A 74 -4.22 -1.50 8.00
CA LEU A 74 -3.97 -0.15 8.48
C LEU A 74 -3.09 0.62 7.49
N TRP A 75 -3.68 1.55 6.75
CA TRP A 75 -2.98 2.33 5.73
C TRP A 75 -2.03 3.37 6.35
N LEU A 76 -0.81 3.44 5.81
CA LEU A 76 0.25 4.37 6.21
C LEU A 76 0.51 5.40 5.10
N PRO A 77 -0.45 6.28 4.78
CA PRO A 77 -0.34 7.20 3.68
C PRO A 77 0.81 8.20 3.88
N ARG A 78 1.43 8.56 2.76
CA ARG A 78 2.40 9.65 2.70
C ARG A 78 1.68 10.99 2.76
N GLU A 79 2.41 12.02 3.18
CA GLU A 79 1.87 13.37 3.30
C GLU A 79 1.32 13.92 1.98
N ASP A 80 1.99 13.65 0.85
CA ASP A 80 1.55 14.08 -0.46
C ASP A 80 0.23 13.42 -0.87
N GLN A 81 0.02 12.15 -0.52
CA GLN A 81 -1.23 11.44 -0.78
C GLN A 81 -2.37 12.01 0.07
N LEU A 82 -2.11 12.29 1.36
CA LEU A 82 -3.08 12.97 2.23
C LEU A 82 -3.43 14.36 1.70
N ARG A 83 -2.43 15.10 1.22
CA ARG A 83 -2.62 16.42 0.62
C ARG A 83 -3.47 16.33 -0.64
N GLU A 84 -3.27 15.32 -1.47
CA GLU A 84 -4.08 15.09 -2.66
C GLU A 84 -5.55 14.81 -2.31
N LEU A 85 -5.80 13.97 -1.30
CA LEU A 85 -7.17 13.72 -0.82
C LEU A 85 -7.84 15.00 -0.30
N LEU A 86 -7.09 15.84 0.41
CA LEU A 86 -7.57 17.14 0.89
C LEU A 86 -7.79 18.15 -0.25
N ARG A 87 -6.99 18.11 -1.32
CA ARG A 87 -7.21 18.96 -2.52
C ARG A 87 -8.57 18.68 -3.15
N GLY A 88 -9.01 17.43 -3.20
CA GLY A 88 -10.35 17.08 -3.67
C GLY A 88 -11.49 17.67 -2.81
N MET A 89 -11.21 17.99 -1.55
CA MET A 89 -12.17 18.59 -0.60
C MET A 89 -12.05 20.11 -0.50
N PHE A 90 -10.98 20.71 -1.04
CA PHE A 90 -10.71 22.14 -0.93
C PHE A 90 -11.60 22.94 -1.89
N ARG A 91 -12.65 23.58 -1.36
CA ARG A 91 -13.64 24.30 -2.18
C ARG A 91 -13.25 25.75 -2.52
N SER A 92 -12.61 26.49 -1.61
CA SER A 92 -11.99 27.81 -1.85
C SER A 92 -11.34 28.34 -0.55
N LEU A 93 -10.41 29.30 -0.67
CA LEU A 93 -10.01 30.21 0.40
C LEU A 93 -10.50 31.61 0.01
N HIS A 94 -11.33 32.23 0.86
CA HIS A 94 -11.78 33.61 0.70
C HIS A 94 -10.98 34.54 1.60
#